data_AF-A0A0L1KGC9-F1
#
_entry.id   AF-A0A0L1KGC9-F1
#
_cell.length_a   1.000
_cell.length_b   1.000
_cell.length_c   1.000
_cell.angle_alpha   90.00
_cell.angle_beta   90.00
_cell.angle_gamma   90.00
#
_symmetry.space_group_name_H-M   'P 1'
#
loop_
_entity.id
_entity.type
_entity.pdbx_description
1 polymer ?
#
loop_
_entity_poly.entity_id
_entity_poly.type
_entity_poly.pdbx_seq_one_letter_code
_entity_poly.pdbx_strand_id
1 'polypeptide(L)'
;MINGSALQRAEIRRLVALFDENLYADVSGPLLHERMKKRLVLRQPPDSRVLREAMKNAHAHLDYIDWLVDTRQWLAGPTLGLADLACAAQLSVADYLGGIDWKGHEQTRHWYSVMKSRPSFRPLLSEKMEGLPPPPHYALVDA
;
A
#
# COMPACT_ATOMS: atom_id res chain seq x y z
N MET A 1 -0.22 -5.64 16.66
CA MET A 1 0.64 -6.78 17.01
C MET A 1 2.10 -6.35 16.93
N ILE A 2 2.75 -6.15 18.08
CA ILE A 2 4.14 -5.68 18.19
C ILE A 2 4.91 -6.70 19.03
N ASN A 3 5.35 -7.77 18.36
CA ASN A 3 5.88 -8.97 19.00
C ASN A 3 7.42 -8.95 19.06
N GLY A 4 7.99 -9.87 19.84
CA GLY A 4 9.42 -10.15 19.86
C GLY A 4 10.25 -9.31 20.83
N SER A 5 11.57 -9.33 20.64
CA SER A 5 12.56 -8.61 21.44
C SER A 5 12.40 -7.09 21.31
N ALA A 6 13.05 -6.33 22.21
CA ALA A 6 13.04 -4.86 22.12
C ALA A 6 13.48 -4.35 20.74
N LEU A 7 14.48 -4.99 20.13
CA LEU A 7 14.96 -4.65 18.79
C LEU A 7 13.92 -4.96 17.70
N GLN A 8 13.27 -6.11 17.75
CA GLN A 8 12.19 -6.46 16.81
C GLN A 8 11.02 -5.49 16.91
N ARG A 9 10.63 -5.13 18.14
CA ARG A 9 9.56 -4.15 18.39
C ARG A 9 9.95 -2.74 17.91
N ALA A 10 11.24 -2.38 17.94
CA ALA A 10 11.72 -1.13 17.38
C ALA A 10 11.64 -1.11 15.84
N GLU A 11 12.05 -2.20 15.18
CA GLU A 11 11.96 -2.33 13.72
C GLU A 11 10.51 -2.29 13.23
N ILE A 12 9.59 -2.97 13.93
CA ILE A 12 8.15 -2.90 13.62
C ILE A 12 7.67 -1.44 13.65
N ARG A 13 8.04 -0.67 14.69
CA ARG A 13 7.62 0.73 14.80
C ARG A 13 8.26 1.63 13.76
N ARG A 14 9.54 1.41 13.43
CA ARG A 14 10.25 2.13 12.38
C ARG A 14 9.55 1.95 11.03
N LEU A 15 9.18 0.72 10.69
CA LEU A 15 8.48 0.42 9.44
C LEU A 15 7.05 0.97 9.44
N VAL A 16 6.32 0.90 10.56
CA VAL A 16 5.00 1.52 10.68
C VAL A 16 5.08 3.03 10.43
N ALA A 17 6.02 3.73 11.08
CA ALA A 17 6.24 5.16 10.84
C ALA A 17 6.60 5.45 9.38
N LEU A 18 7.48 4.63 8.78
CA LEU A 18 7.82 4.76 7.37
C LEU A 18 6.59 4.69 6.46
N PHE A 19 5.67 3.75 6.71
CA PHE A 19 4.49 3.60 5.85
C PHE A 19 3.40 4.64 6.13
N ASP A 20 3.10 4.90 7.39
CA ASP A 20 2.01 5.83 7.76
C ASP A 20 2.41 7.31 7.60
N GLU A 21 3.70 7.62 7.60
CA GLU A 21 4.19 8.99 7.41
C GLU A 21 4.75 9.17 6.00
N ASN A 22 5.82 8.45 5.63
CA ASN A 22 6.52 8.69 4.35
C ASN A 22 5.73 8.15 3.15
N LEU A 23 5.36 6.86 3.14
CA LEU A 23 4.58 6.30 2.03
C LEU A 23 3.22 7.02 1.90
N TYR A 24 2.60 7.38 3.01
CA TYR A 24 1.39 8.19 2.99
C TYR A 24 1.64 9.57 2.36
N ALA A 25 2.63 10.33 2.83
CA ALA A 25 2.90 11.67 2.33
C ALA A 25 3.31 11.68 0.85
N ASP A 26 4.09 10.68 0.43
CA ASP A 26 4.66 10.62 -0.91
C ASP A 26 3.69 10.04 -1.94
N VAL A 27 2.78 9.15 -1.53
CA VAL A 27 1.96 8.33 -2.44
C VAL A 27 0.48 8.38 -2.07
N SER A 28 0.07 7.82 -0.94
CA SER A 28 -1.36 7.62 -0.63
C SER A 28 -2.10 8.95 -0.50
N GLY A 29 -1.53 9.93 0.18
CA GLY A 29 -2.09 11.27 0.40
C GLY A 29 -2.31 12.02 -0.91
N PRO A 30 -1.30 12.18 -1.77
CA PRO A 30 -1.45 12.77 -3.10
C PRO A 30 -2.49 12.05 -3.96
N LEU A 31 -2.49 10.71 -3.99
CA LEU A 31 -3.48 9.94 -4.76
C LEU A 31 -4.90 10.15 -4.22
N LEU A 32 -5.10 10.11 -2.91
CA LEU A 32 -6.39 10.38 -2.27
C LEU A 32 -6.87 11.79 -2.60
N HIS A 33 -5.99 12.78 -2.54
CA HIS A 33 -6.37 14.15 -2.85
C HIS A 33 -6.80 14.31 -4.31
N GLU A 34 -5.96 13.83 -5.24
CA GLU A 34 -6.14 14.04 -6.67
C GLU A 34 -7.25 13.16 -7.27
N ARG A 35 -7.33 11.88 -6.91
CA ARG A 35 -8.29 10.93 -7.51
C ARG A 35 -9.58 10.76 -6.73
N MET A 36 -9.55 10.87 -5.40
CA MET A 36 -10.75 10.71 -4.56
C MET A 36 -11.36 12.06 -4.17
N LYS A 37 -10.64 12.90 -3.41
CA LYS A 37 -11.19 14.13 -2.83
C LYS A 37 -11.61 15.12 -3.90
N LYS A 38 -10.76 15.36 -4.91
CA LYS A 38 -11.10 16.26 -6.02
C LYS A 38 -12.29 15.77 -6.82
N ARG A 39 -12.43 14.46 -7.03
CA ARG A 39 -13.55 13.89 -7.79
C ARG A 39 -14.86 13.89 -7.01
N LEU A 40 -14.85 13.39 -5.79
CA LEU A 40 -16.08 13.15 -5.00
C LEU A 40 -16.54 14.39 -4.23
N VAL A 41 -15.60 15.21 -3.75
CA VAL A 41 -15.91 16.35 -2.87
C VAL A 41 -15.78 17.68 -3.60
N LEU A 42 -14.62 17.97 -4.19
CA LEU A 42 -14.32 19.30 -4.75
C LEU A 42 -14.84 19.50 -6.18
N ARG A 43 -15.16 18.40 -6.88
CA ARG A 43 -15.55 18.38 -8.30
C ARG A 43 -14.55 19.10 -9.21
N GLN A 44 -13.26 18.85 -8.98
CA GLN A 44 -12.14 19.41 -9.74
C GLN A 44 -11.41 18.31 -10.52
N PRO A 45 -10.80 18.63 -11.67
CA PRO A 45 -9.95 17.69 -12.38
C PRO A 45 -8.64 17.43 -11.61
N PRO A 46 -8.04 16.23 -11.74
CA PRO A 46 -6.76 15.91 -11.11
C PRO A 46 -5.59 16.63 -11.79
N ASP A 47 -4.56 16.97 -11.00
CA ASP A 47 -3.26 17.43 -11.52
C ASP A 47 -2.39 16.22 -11.90
N SER A 48 -2.17 16.06 -13.21
CA SER A 48 -1.38 14.95 -13.74
C SER A 48 0.10 15.00 -13.33
N ARG A 49 0.65 16.17 -12.99
CA ARG A 49 2.03 16.28 -12.51
C ARG A 49 2.17 15.64 -11.13
N VAL A 50 1.25 15.93 -10.22
CA VAL A 50 1.21 15.34 -8.87
C VAL A 50 1.04 13.82 -8.95
N LEU A 51 0.16 13.34 -9.85
CA LEU A 51 -0.02 11.91 -10.04
C LEU A 51 1.25 11.20 -10.54
N ARG A 52 1.96 11.79 -11.50
CA ARG A 52 3.22 11.21 -11.99
C ARG A 52 4.30 11.17 -10.91
N GLU A 53 4.38 12.20 -10.09
CA GLU A 53 5.32 12.27 -8.97
C GLU A 53 5.01 11.21 -7.91
N ALA A 54 3.74 11.07 -7.53
CA ALA A 54 3.29 10.04 -6.61
C ALA A 54 3.58 8.62 -7.14
N MET A 55 3.32 8.35 -8.43
CA MET A 55 3.63 7.05 -9.06
C MET A 55 5.13 6.77 -9.10
N LYS A 56 5.96 7.79 -9.36
CA LYS A 56 7.43 7.66 -9.29
C LYS A 56 7.90 7.32 -7.88
N ASN A 57 7.36 8.01 -6.87
CA ASN A 57 7.71 7.73 -5.48
C ASN A 57 7.22 6.34 -5.04
N ALA A 58 6.05 5.91 -5.52
CA ALA A 58 5.54 4.56 -5.26
C ALA A 58 6.52 3.50 -5.73
N HIS A 59 7.12 3.65 -6.91
CA HIS A 59 8.16 2.75 -7.42
C HIS A 59 9.35 2.61 -6.45
N ALA A 60 9.86 3.73 -5.93
CA ALA A 60 10.97 3.73 -4.97
C ALA A 60 10.60 3.08 -3.63
N HIS A 61 9.36 3.25 -3.16
CA HIS A 61 8.86 2.55 -1.97
C HIS A 61 8.72 1.05 -2.22
N LEU A 62 8.25 0.64 -3.41
CA LEU A 62 8.14 -0.77 -3.78
C LEU A 62 9.51 -1.45 -3.90
N ASP A 63 10.53 -0.78 -4.43
CA ASP A 63 11.92 -1.29 -4.43
C ASP A 63 12.39 -1.61 -2.99
N TYR A 64 12.07 -0.74 -2.03
CA TYR A 64 12.42 -0.96 -0.64
C TYR A 64 11.64 -2.13 -0.03
N ILE A 65 10.36 -2.27 -0.37
CA ILE A 65 9.53 -3.38 0.10
C ILE A 65 10.02 -4.70 -0.50
N ASP A 66 10.38 -4.73 -1.79
CA ASP A 66 10.97 -5.90 -2.45
C ASP A 66 12.20 -6.38 -1.70
N TRP A 67 13.12 -5.46 -1.38
CA TRP A 67 14.31 -5.78 -0.60
C TRP A 67 13.98 -6.36 0.79
N LEU A 68 12.95 -5.84 1.46
CA LEU A 68 12.51 -6.37 2.76
C LEU A 68 11.98 -7.80 2.65
N VAL A 69 11.10 -8.06 1.67
CA VAL A 69 10.46 -9.38 1.53
C VAL A 69 11.36 -10.42 0.86
N ASP A 70 12.41 -10.01 0.17
CA ASP A 70 13.42 -10.91 -0.39
C ASP A 70 14.36 -11.46 0.70
N THR A 71 14.61 -10.67 1.74
CA THR A 71 15.53 -11.03 2.84
C THR A 71 14.81 -11.51 4.10
N ARG A 72 13.48 -11.40 4.16
CA ARG A 72 12.68 -11.68 5.38
C ARG A 72 11.35 -12.33 5.01
N GLN A 73 10.82 -13.16 5.91
CA GLN A 73 9.51 -13.81 5.71
C GLN A 73 8.34 -12.82 5.74
N TRP A 74 8.42 -11.80 6.60
CA TRP A 74 7.50 -10.67 6.73
C TRP A 74 8.32 -9.39 6.90
N LEU A 75 7.72 -8.21 6.68
CA LEU A 75 8.47 -6.95 6.55
C LEU A 75 9.42 -6.68 7.73
N ALA A 76 8.96 -6.97 8.95
CA ALA A 76 9.73 -6.74 10.18
C ALA A 76 10.44 -7.97 10.74
N GLY A 77 10.40 -9.13 10.04
CA GLY A 77 11.08 -10.35 10.49
C GLY A 77 10.31 -11.65 10.22
N PRO A 78 10.39 -12.66 11.10
CA PRO A 78 9.88 -14.00 10.81
C PRO A 78 8.36 -14.16 11.01
N THR A 79 7.69 -13.17 11.61
CA THR A 79 6.25 -13.25 11.91
C THR A 79 5.53 -12.04 11.37
N LEU A 80 4.30 -12.27 10.89
CA LEU A 80 3.39 -11.19 10.48
C LEU A 80 3.24 -10.22 11.65
N GLY A 81 3.31 -8.92 11.37
CA GLY A 81 3.32 -7.86 12.36
C GLY A 81 2.49 -6.65 11.96
N LEU A 82 2.51 -5.62 12.81
CA LEU A 82 1.86 -4.34 12.51
C LEU A 82 2.46 -3.65 11.29
N ALA A 83 3.75 -3.83 11.01
CA ALA A 83 4.41 -3.29 9.83
C ALA A 83 3.76 -3.80 8.53
N ASP A 84 3.46 -5.10 8.46
CA ASP A 84 2.80 -5.69 7.29
C ASP A 84 1.40 -5.13 7.09
N LEU A 85 0.64 -4.96 8.18
CA LEU A 85 -0.71 -4.40 8.14
C LEU A 85 -0.69 -2.92 7.71
N ALA A 86 0.24 -2.12 8.22
CA ALA A 86 0.39 -0.71 7.84
C ALA A 86 0.74 -0.57 6.36
N CYS A 87 1.76 -1.32 5.89
CA CYS A 87 2.14 -1.34 4.47
C CYS A 87 0.97 -1.78 3.57
N ALA A 88 0.33 -2.91 3.90
CA ALA A 88 -0.77 -3.43 3.09
C ALA A 88 -1.97 -2.49 3.05
N ALA A 89 -2.27 -1.78 4.13
CA ALA A 89 -3.33 -0.76 4.15
C ALA A 89 -3.03 0.41 3.20
N GLN A 90 -1.80 0.93 3.23
CA GLN A 90 -1.38 2.02 2.33
C GLN A 90 -1.40 1.56 0.86
N LEU A 91 -0.84 0.38 0.58
CA LEU A 91 -0.85 -0.19 -0.79
C LEU A 91 -2.26 -0.50 -1.28
N SER A 92 -3.17 -0.92 -0.39
CA SER A 92 -4.58 -1.13 -0.74
C SER A 92 -5.24 0.15 -1.22
N VAL A 93 -5.02 1.28 -0.53
CA VAL A 93 -5.54 2.58 -0.99
C VAL A 93 -4.89 2.98 -2.33
N ALA A 94 -3.58 2.84 -2.46
CA ALA A 94 -2.88 3.20 -3.69
C ALA A 94 -3.31 2.34 -4.89
N ASP A 95 -3.50 1.03 -4.71
CA ASP A 95 -3.95 0.08 -5.72
C ASP A 95 -5.42 0.33 -6.10
N TYR A 96 -6.29 0.61 -5.12
CA TYR A 96 -7.68 1.03 -5.36
C TYR A 96 -7.74 2.26 -6.26
N LEU A 97 -6.85 3.21 -6.02
CA LEU A 97 -6.77 4.44 -6.79
C LEU A 97 -5.99 4.29 -8.09
N GLY A 98 -5.45 3.11 -8.41
CA GLY A 98 -4.67 2.83 -9.63
C GLY A 98 -3.33 3.56 -9.68
N GLY A 99 -2.69 3.78 -8.53
CA GLY A 99 -1.42 4.48 -8.38
C GLY A 99 -0.20 3.56 -8.33
N ILE A 100 -0.39 2.24 -8.38
CA ILE A 100 0.68 1.24 -8.31
C ILE A 100 0.90 0.62 -9.69
N ASP A 101 2.16 0.59 -10.13
CA ASP A 101 2.62 -0.28 -11.22
C ASP A 101 3.39 -1.44 -10.59
N TRP A 102 2.85 -2.65 -10.70
CA TRP A 102 3.45 -3.85 -10.11
C TRP A 102 4.59 -4.41 -10.96
N LYS A 103 4.80 -3.92 -12.19
CA LYS A 103 5.82 -4.42 -13.09
C LYS A 103 7.22 -4.17 -12.50
N GLY A 104 7.98 -5.25 -12.31
CA GLY A 104 9.31 -5.19 -11.72
C GLY A 104 9.34 -5.40 -10.20
N HIS A 105 8.17 -5.48 -9.55
CA HIS A 105 8.02 -5.65 -8.09
C HIS A 105 7.29 -6.95 -7.73
N GLU A 106 7.69 -8.07 -8.36
CA GLU A 106 6.99 -9.34 -8.23
C GLU A 106 7.04 -9.89 -6.79
N GLN A 107 8.12 -9.63 -6.05
CA GLN A 107 8.27 -10.06 -4.66
C GLN A 107 7.24 -9.35 -3.76
N THR A 108 7.13 -8.03 -3.88
CA THR A 108 6.13 -7.23 -3.16
C THR A 108 4.71 -7.61 -3.60
N ARG A 109 4.47 -7.80 -4.89
CA ARG A 109 3.16 -8.25 -5.40
C ARG A 109 2.77 -9.60 -4.81
N HIS A 110 3.70 -10.56 -4.74
CA HIS A 110 3.45 -11.87 -4.15
C HIS A 110 3.12 -11.75 -2.65
N TRP A 111 3.94 -11.02 -1.88
CA TRP A 111 3.66 -10.74 -0.46
C TRP A 111 2.30 -10.06 -0.27
N TYR A 112 1.94 -9.11 -1.14
CA TYR A 112 0.66 -8.41 -1.08
C TYR A 112 -0.54 -9.30 -1.43
N SER A 113 -0.40 -10.22 -2.40
CA SER A 113 -1.41 -11.25 -2.69
C SER A 113 -1.68 -12.14 -1.46
N VAL A 114 -0.62 -12.55 -0.74
CA VAL A 114 -0.77 -13.29 0.52
C VAL A 114 -1.54 -12.47 1.55
N MET A 115 -1.29 -11.15 1.65
CA MET A 115 -2.02 -10.25 2.54
C MET A 115 -3.50 -10.12 2.14
N LYS A 116 -3.78 -9.89 0.86
CA LYS A 116 -5.14 -9.80 0.30
C LYS A 116 -5.96 -11.08 0.51
N SER A 117 -5.31 -12.25 0.52
CA SER A 117 -5.96 -13.55 0.72
C SER A 117 -6.52 -13.76 2.13
N ARG A 118 -6.10 -12.95 3.11
CA ARG A 118 -6.46 -13.16 4.51
C ARG A 118 -7.92 -12.73 4.77
N PRO A 119 -8.69 -13.45 5.62
CA PRO A 119 -10.07 -13.08 5.95
C PRO A 119 -10.24 -11.64 6.44
N SER A 120 -9.25 -11.11 7.17
CA SER A 120 -9.23 -9.73 7.66
C SER A 120 -9.19 -8.67 6.56
N PHE A 121 -8.73 -9.04 5.35
CA PHE A 121 -8.61 -8.13 4.21
C PHE A 121 -9.86 -8.11 3.32
N ARG A 122 -10.71 -9.16 3.40
CA ARG A 122 -11.91 -9.28 2.56
C ARG A 122 -12.85 -8.07 2.63
N PRO A 123 -13.12 -7.44 3.80
CA PRO A 123 -13.96 -6.24 3.85
C PRO A 123 -13.40 -5.12 2.97
N LEU A 124 -12.09 -4.84 3.04
CA LEU A 124 -11.41 -3.79 2.28
C LEU A 124 -11.49 -4.01 0.76
N LEU A 125 -11.44 -5.27 0.32
CA LEU A 125 -11.54 -5.62 -1.11
C LEU A 125 -12.98 -5.53 -1.64
N SER A 126 -13.97 -5.68 -0.76
CA SER A 126 -15.39 -5.60 -1.10
C SER A 126 -15.92 -4.17 -1.14
N GLU A 127 -15.23 -3.23 -0.50
CA GLU A 127 -15.62 -1.83 -0.46
C GLU A 127 -15.54 -1.20 -1.85
N LYS A 128 -16.62 -0.51 -2.24
CA LYS A 128 -16.71 0.24 -3.48
C LYS A 128 -17.23 1.63 -3.19
N MET A 129 -16.50 2.64 -3.63
CA MET A 129 -16.91 4.03 -3.52
C MET A 129 -17.80 4.38 -4.72
N GLU A 130 -18.98 4.91 -4.44
CA GLU A 130 -19.85 5.41 -5.51
C GLU A 130 -19.14 6.52 -6.29
N GLY A 131 -19.20 6.44 -7.63
CA GLY A 131 -18.56 7.41 -8.50
C GLY A 131 -17.03 7.25 -8.65
N LEU A 132 -16.40 6.32 -7.95
CA LEU A 132 -14.97 6.00 -8.07
C LEU A 132 -14.77 4.47 -8.01
N PRO A 133 -15.08 3.74 -9.11
CA PRO A 133 -14.87 2.30 -9.14
C PRO A 133 -13.37 1.95 -9.13
N PRO A 134 -12.96 0.86 -8.45
CA PRO A 134 -11.58 0.42 -8.46
C PRO A 134 -11.19 -0.23 -9.80
N PRO A 135 -9.88 -0.39 -10.08
CA PRO A 135 -9.40 -1.21 -11.19
C PRO A 135 -9.94 -2.65 -11.16
N PRO A 136 -10.07 -3.32 -12.32
CA PRO A 136 -10.60 -4.69 -12.39
C PRO A 136 -9.82 -5.71 -11.54
N HIS A 137 -8.51 -5.49 -11.37
CA HIS A 137 -7.63 -6.39 -10.63
C HIS A 137 -7.65 -6.19 -9.11
N TYR A 138 -8.25 -5.10 -8.60
CA TYR A 138 -8.17 -4.73 -7.19
C TYR A 138 -8.69 -5.83 -6.26
N ALA A 139 -9.85 -6.40 -6.58
CA ALA A 139 -10.48 -7.46 -5.77
C ALA A 139 -9.93 -8.87 -6.06
N LEU A 140 -9.07 -9.01 -7.08
CA LEU A 140 -8.50 -10.30 -7.44
C LEU A 140 -7.34 -10.64 -6.51
N VAL A 141 -7.41 -11.84 -5.95
CA VAL A 141 -6.43 -12.33 -4.98
C VAL A 141 -5.21 -12.92 -5.68
N ASP A 142 -5.38 -13.42 -6.91
CA ASP A 142 -4.36 -14.10 -7.73
C ASP A 142 -3.84 -13.23 -8.89
N ALA A 143 -4.14 -11.93 -8.88
CA ALA A 143 -3.90 -11.04 -10.00
C ALA A 143 -2.46 -10.56 -10.17
#